data_AF-A0A4V2APB8-F1
#
_entry.id   AF-A0A4V2APB8-F1
#
_cell.length_a   1.000
_cell.length_b   1.000
_cell.length_c   1.000
_cell.angle_alpha   90.00
_cell.angle_beta   90.00
_cell.angle_gamma   90.00
#
_symmetry.space_group_name_H-M   'P 1'
#
loop_
_entity.id
_entity.type
_entity.pdbx_description
1 polymer ?
#
loop_
_entity_poly.entity_id
_entity_poly.type
_entity_poly.pdbx_seq_one_letter_code
_entity_poly.pdbx_strand_id
1 'polypeptide(L)'
;KKVFEDRLQKFLTAVKITGANAEVEDLDRILIGAAAIIPVYYIRDWEYVNLREVLVYPGNFNSDFDQHGSDRLVSGMVGTGALQNVMILSKWELRQGFINGKDNHNTAIHEFVHLIDKMDGTLDGVPELLLERKYVAQWQQLLEETMNSIRRGDSEIDPYAATSPVECFAVITEYFFEQPDVFRANHLQLAQMLERIFIRK
;
A
#
# COMPACT_ATOMS: atom_id res chain seq x y z
N LYS A 1 1.07 9.45 -19.42
CA LYS A 1 1.96 10.52 -18.90
C LYS A 1 1.15 11.71 -18.37
N LYS A 2 0.53 12.57 -19.20
CA LYS A 2 -0.23 13.74 -18.72
C LYS A 2 -1.28 13.44 -17.64
N VAL A 3 -2.08 12.39 -17.82
CA VAL A 3 -3.08 11.96 -16.81
C VAL A 3 -2.45 11.65 -15.45
N PHE A 4 -1.27 11.03 -15.44
CA PHE A 4 -0.55 10.71 -14.20
C PHE A 4 -0.04 11.99 -13.54
N GLU A 5 0.55 12.90 -14.32
CA GLU A 5 1.06 14.19 -13.83
C GLU A 5 -0.06 15.05 -13.22
N ASP A 6 -1.23 15.11 -13.89
CA ASP A 6 -2.39 15.86 -13.39
C ASP A 6 -2.90 15.27 -12.05
N ARG A 7 -2.94 13.94 -11.93
CA ARG A 7 -3.34 13.24 -10.69
C ARG A 7 -2.33 13.43 -9.57
N LEU A 8 -1.04 13.34 -9.90
CA LEU A 8 0.05 13.60 -8.97
C LEU A 8 -0.04 15.02 -8.41
N GLN A 9 -0.24 16.01 -9.28
CA GLN A 9 -0.39 17.41 -8.85
C GLN A 9 -1.60 17.61 -7.94
N LYS A 10 -2.76 17.01 -8.28
CA LYS A 10 -3.95 17.04 -7.42
C LYS A 10 -3.65 16.44 -6.04
N PHE A 11 -3.02 15.27 -5.99
CA PHE A 11 -2.63 14.62 -4.73
C PHE A 11 -1.72 15.53 -3.89
N LEU A 12 -0.64 16.05 -4.49
CA LEU A 12 0.32 16.92 -3.79
C LEU A 12 -0.27 18.26 -3.34
N THR A 13 -1.38 18.69 -3.93
CA THR A 13 -2.12 19.89 -3.49
C THR A 13 -3.06 19.57 -2.33
N ALA A 14 -3.64 18.36 -2.30
CA ALA A 14 -4.61 17.95 -1.30
C ALA A 14 -3.98 17.42 -0.01
N VAL A 15 -2.81 16.78 -0.12
CA VAL A 15 -2.14 16.09 0.98
C VAL A 15 -0.86 16.83 1.37
N LYS A 16 -0.75 17.17 2.66
CA LYS A 16 0.45 17.79 3.21
C LYS A 16 1.54 16.73 3.38
N ILE A 17 2.78 17.06 3.01
CA ILE A 17 3.94 16.18 3.25
C ILE A 17 4.91 16.92 4.16
N THR A 18 5.13 16.37 5.35
CA THR A 18 5.93 17.00 6.40
C THR A 18 7.06 16.09 6.83
N GLY A 19 8.27 16.63 6.90
CA GLY A 19 9.41 15.92 7.48
C GLY A 19 9.37 15.96 9.01
N ALA A 20 9.41 14.80 9.65
CA ALA A 20 9.56 14.64 11.09
C ALA A 20 10.99 14.19 11.38
N ASN A 21 11.85 15.16 11.74
CA ASN A 21 13.30 14.98 11.86
C ASN A 21 13.99 14.52 10.55
N ALA A 22 13.36 14.77 9.40
CA ALA A 22 13.92 14.55 8.07
C ALA A 22 13.70 15.77 7.19
N GLU A 23 14.67 16.07 6.33
CA GLU A 23 14.46 16.98 5.21
C GLU A 23 13.71 16.25 4.10
N VAL A 24 12.58 16.79 3.63
CA VAL A 24 11.79 16.22 2.54
C VAL A 24 12.15 16.93 1.24
N GLU A 25 12.74 16.18 0.31
CA GLU A 25 13.16 16.64 -1.01
C GLU A 25 12.03 16.45 -2.03
N ASP A 26 12.12 17.14 -3.18
CA ASP A 26 11.11 17.02 -4.24
C ASP A 26 10.99 15.59 -4.79
N LEU A 27 12.10 14.85 -4.80
CA LEU A 27 12.09 13.44 -5.12
C LEU A 27 11.17 12.66 -4.17
N ASP A 28 11.27 12.89 -2.86
CA ASP A 28 10.45 12.17 -1.87
C ASP A 28 8.96 12.47 -2.06
N ARG A 29 8.62 13.73 -2.35
CA ARG A 29 7.24 14.13 -2.67
C ARG A 29 6.71 13.41 -3.91
N ILE A 30 7.53 13.34 -4.95
CA ILE A 30 7.18 12.65 -6.20
C ILE A 30 6.99 11.15 -5.94
N LEU A 31 7.87 10.50 -5.16
CA LEU A 31 7.76 9.07 -4.84
C LEU A 31 6.51 8.76 -4.01
N ILE A 32 6.22 9.56 -2.98
CA ILE A 32 4.99 9.42 -2.18
C ILE A 32 3.76 9.57 -3.07
N GLY A 33 3.73 10.61 -3.90
CA GLY A 33 2.62 10.82 -4.81
C GLY A 33 2.52 9.73 -5.88
N ALA A 34 3.65 9.18 -6.36
CA ALA A 34 3.64 8.06 -7.28
C ALA A 34 3.03 6.81 -6.64
N ALA A 35 3.43 6.47 -5.41
CA ALA A 35 2.86 5.37 -4.64
C ALA A 35 1.35 5.53 -4.42
N ALA A 36 0.90 6.76 -4.19
CA ALA A 36 -0.52 7.07 -4.07
C ALA A 36 -1.29 6.84 -5.39
N ILE A 37 -0.69 7.16 -6.53
CA ILE A 37 -1.39 7.11 -7.83
C ILE A 37 -1.32 5.72 -8.48
N ILE A 38 -0.25 4.96 -8.28
CA ILE A 38 -0.04 3.65 -8.94
C ILE A 38 -1.25 2.70 -8.76
N PRO A 39 -1.73 2.42 -7.53
CA PRO A 39 -2.83 1.47 -7.34
C PRO A 39 -4.14 1.93 -7.96
N VAL A 40 -4.37 3.24 -7.98
CA VAL A 40 -5.65 3.86 -8.34
C VAL A 40 -5.64 4.52 -9.70
N TYR A 41 -4.60 4.27 -10.50
CA TYR A 41 -4.38 4.96 -11.78
C TYR A 41 -5.56 4.82 -12.75
N TYR A 42 -6.14 3.62 -12.84
CA TYR A 42 -7.29 3.35 -13.73
C TYR A 42 -8.64 3.69 -13.11
N ILE A 43 -8.68 4.01 -11.82
CA ILE A 43 -9.92 4.37 -11.12
C ILE A 43 -10.18 5.85 -11.36
N ARG A 44 -11.28 6.16 -12.05
CA ARG A 44 -11.67 7.55 -12.37
C ARG A 44 -12.08 8.28 -11.10
N ASP A 45 -11.72 9.55 -11.03
CA ASP A 45 -12.13 10.48 -9.96
C ASP A 45 -11.80 9.99 -8.53
N TRP A 46 -10.67 9.27 -8.37
CA TRP A 46 -10.19 8.82 -7.07
C TRP A 46 -9.55 9.94 -6.26
N GLU A 47 -9.93 10.04 -4.98
CA GLU A 47 -9.34 10.94 -3.99
C GLU A 47 -9.23 10.23 -2.62
N TYR A 48 -8.11 10.43 -1.92
CA TYR A 48 -7.89 9.89 -0.58
C TYR A 48 -8.50 10.80 0.49
N VAL A 49 -9.81 10.71 0.71
CA VAL A 49 -10.52 11.55 1.71
C VAL A 49 -10.14 11.20 3.15
N ASN A 50 -9.58 10.01 3.37
CA ASN A 50 -9.09 9.51 4.64
C ASN A 50 -7.59 9.81 4.88
N LEU A 51 -6.99 10.71 4.10
CA LEU A 51 -5.60 11.14 4.26
C LEU A 51 -5.50 12.67 4.16
N ARG A 52 -4.84 13.29 5.13
CA ARG A 52 -4.56 14.73 5.17
C ARG A 52 -3.07 15.04 5.18
N GLU A 53 -2.27 14.19 5.81
CA GLU A 53 -0.85 14.43 5.98
C GLU A 53 -0.04 13.13 5.89
N VAL A 54 1.12 13.19 5.24
CA VAL A 54 2.15 12.16 5.26
C VAL A 54 3.34 12.71 6.05
N LEU A 55 3.67 12.05 7.16
CA LEU A 55 4.87 12.32 7.95
C LEU A 55 6.02 11.46 7.46
N VAL A 56 7.16 12.08 7.19
CA VAL A 56 8.35 11.41 6.68
C VAL A 56 9.43 11.42 7.74
N TYR A 57 9.83 10.24 8.20
CA TYR A 57 10.91 10.03 9.17
C TYR A 57 12.20 9.64 8.44
N PRO A 58 13.39 9.92 9.00
CA PRO A 58 14.65 9.61 8.32
C PRO A 58 14.89 8.10 8.18
N GLY A 59 14.39 7.30 9.12
CA GLY A 59 14.48 5.84 9.14
C GLY A 59 13.27 5.21 9.82
N ASN A 60 13.37 3.92 10.12
CA ASN A 60 12.29 3.14 10.73
C ASN A 60 12.04 3.61 12.18
N PHE A 61 10.80 3.46 12.64
CA PHE A 61 10.32 3.95 13.94
C PHE A 61 9.60 2.83 14.68
N ASN A 62 9.48 2.87 16.00
CA ASN A 62 8.66 1.89 16.74
C ASN A 62 7.19 2.34 16.81
N SER A 63 6.32 1.53 17.44
CA SER A 63 4.89 1.83 17.62
C SER A 63 4.58 3.11 18.39
N ASP A 64 5.55 3.65 19.13
CA ASP A 64 5.45 4.92 19.88
C ASP A 64 6.06 6.10 19.11
N PHE A 65 6.37 5.92 17.82
CA PHE A 65 7.03 6.91 16.95
C PHE A 65 8.46 7.28 17.40
N ASP A 66 9.05 6.46 18.27
CA ASP A 66 10.42 6.62 18.73
C ASP A 66 11.41 5.94 17.75
N GLN A 67 12.53 6.62 17.51
CA GLN A 67 13.61 6.17 16.63
C GLN A 67 14.74 5.46 17.41
N HIS A 68 14.69 5.45 18.74
CA HIS A 68 15.75 4.93 19.61
C HIS A 68 15.42 3.62 20.36
N GLY A 69 14.24 3.03 20.13
CA GLY A 69 13.79 1.80 20.80
C GLY A 69 14.20 0.50 20.10
N SER A 70 14.37 -0.58 20.86
CA SER A 70 14.61 -1.95 20.34
C SER A 70 13.33 -2.70 19.96
N ASP A 71 12.18 -2.03 20.05
CA ASP A 71 10.89 -2.60 19.68
C ASP A 71 10.72 -2.65 18.16
N ARG A 72 9.73 -3.44 17.73
CA ARG A 72 9.48 -3.80 16.32
C ARG A 72 9.50 -2.54 15.44
N LEU A 73 10.49 -2.46 14.56
CA LEU A 73 10.67 -1.37 13.61
C LEU A 73 9.54 -1.41 12.58
N VAL A 74 8.83 -0.30 12.48
CA VAL A 74 7.72 0.00 11.57
C VAL A 74 8.28 0.87 10.45
N SER A 75 8.09 0.41 9.21
CA SER A 75 8.55 1.10 8.00
C SER A 75 7.52 2.11 7.48
N GLY A 76 6.24 1.86 7.78
CA GLY A 76 5.10 2.72 7.47
C GLY A 76 3.89 2.38 8.33
N MET A 77 2.95 3.32 8.50
CA MET A 77 1.64 3.02 9.09
C MET A 77 0.57 4.07 8.75
N VAL A 78 -0.69 3.65 8.69
CA VAL A 78 -1.87 4.52 8.73
C VAL A 78 -2.31 4.78 10.17
N GLY A 79 -2.31 6.04 10.58
CA GLY A 79 -2.67 6.46 11.93
C GLY A 79 -4.13 6.15 12.32
N THR A 80 -4.34 5.93 13.62
CA THR A 80 -5.65 5.74 14.24
C THR A 80 -5.85 6.74 15.39
N GLY A 81 -7.10 6.91 15.84
CA GLY A 81 -7.42 7.81 16.96
C GLY A 81 -6.98 9.26 16.71
N ALA A 82 -6.09 9.79 17.55
CA ALA A 82 -5.58 11.16 17.44
C ALA A 82 -4.77 11.41 16.15
N LEU A 83 -4.24 10.36 15.52
CA LEU A 83 -3.52 10.42 14.26
C LEU A 83 -4.38 9.97 13.06
N GLN A 84 -5.70 9.99 13.21
CA GLN A 84 -6.60 9.69 12.12
C GLN A 84 -6.32 10.62 10.91
N ASN A 85 -6.24 10.02 9.72
CA ASN A 85 -5.89 10.67 8.46
C ASN A 85 -4.42 11.12 8.33
N VAL A 86 -3.51 10.58 9.16
CA VAL A 86 -2.07 10.75 9.00
C VAL A 86 -1.47 9.40 8.57
N MET A 87 -0.61 9.41 7.56
CA MET A 87 0.27 8.29 7.23
C MET A 87 1.68 8.63 7.67
N ILE A 88 2.44 7.65 8.12
CA ILE A 88 3.86 7.81 8.44
C ILE A 88 4.67 6.89 7.54
N LEU A 89 5.78 7.38 7.00
CA LEU A 89 6.71 6.64 6.14
C LEU A 89 8.16 6.89 6.55
N SER A 90 8.96 5.83 6.49
CA SER A 90 10.42 5.92 6.51
C SER A 90 10.93 6.42 5.15
N LYS A 91 11.72 7.50 5.13
CA LYS A 91 12.34 8.06 3.91
C LYS A 91 13.25 7.05 3.23
N TRP A 92 13.97 6.25 4.02
CA TRP A 92 14.82 5.18 3.51
C TRP A 92 13.98 4.15 2.74
N GLU A 93 12.95 3.60 3.37
CA GLU A 93 12.09 2.55 2.80
C GLU A 93 11.30 3.07 1.60
N LEU A 94 10.79 4.30 1.68
CA LEU A 94 10.18 5.00 0.55
C LEU A 94 11.10 4.99 -0.67
N ARG A 95 12.39 5.32 -0.50
CA ARG A 95 13.32 5.34 -1.63
C ARG A 95 13.68 3.94 -2.11
N GLN A 96 13.91 3.00 -1.20
CA GLN A 96 14.25 1.62 -1.56
C GLN A 96 13.14 0.97 -2.39
N GLY A 97 11.87 1.17 -2.03
CA GLY A 97 10.74 0.63 -2.77
C GLY A 97 10.64 1.07 -4.24
N PHE A 98 11.26 2.21 -4.61
CA PHE A 98 11.32 2.66 -6.01
C PHE A 98 12.67 2.42 -6.70
N ILE A 99 13.71 2.07 -5.95
CA ILE A 99 15.03 1.75 -6.50
C ILE A 99 15.12 0.26 -6.85
N ASN A 100 14.56 -0.60 -6.01
CA ASN A 100 14.71 -2.05 -6.13
C ASN A 100 13.40 -2.75 -6.52
N GLY A 101 12.89 -2.52 -7.74
CA GLY A 101 11.64 -3.15 -8.20
C GLY A 101 11.70 -4.67 -8.46
N LYS A 102 12.62 -5.39 -7.83
CA LYS A 102 12.79 -6.85 -7.95
C LYS A 102 12.61 -7.61 -6.63
N ASP A 103 12.54 -6.91 -5.50
CA ASP A 103 12.31 -7.54 -4.20
C ASP A 103 10.83 -7.71 -3.86
N ASN A 104 9.92 -7.25 -4.73
CA ASN A 104 8.47 -7.23 -4.52
C ASN A 104 8.03 -6.42 -3.28
N HIS A 105 8.87 -5.50 -2.81
CA HIS A 105 8.59 -4.72 -1.62
C HIS A 105 8.55 -3.22 -1.93
N ASN A 106 7.42 -2.60 -1.60
CA ASN A 106 7.23 -1.17 -1.70
C ASN A 106 6.33 -0.70 -0.55
N THR A 107 6.98 -0.36 0.57
CA THR A 107 6.31 0.14 1.79
C THR A 107 5.33 1.27 1.49
N ALA A 108 5.65 2.19 0.55
CA ALA A 108 4.73 3.28 0.25
C ALA A 108 3.45 2.78 -0.43
N ILE A 109 3.55 1.89 -1.42
CA ILE A 109 2.38 1.26 -2.05
C ILE A 109 1.58 0.49 -1.00
N HIS A 110 2.25 -0.28 -0.14
CA HIS A 110 1.64 -1.03 0.95
C HIS A 110 0.72 -0.16 1.82
N GLU A 111 1.24 0.96 2.35
CA GLU A 111 0.46 1.86 3.19
C GLU A 111 -0.69 2.54 2.44
N PHE A 112 -0.51 2.86 1.14
CA PHE A 112 -1.61 3.36 0.33
C PHE A 112 -2.69 2.30 0.07
N VAL A 113 -2.33 1.01 0.03
CA VAL A 113 -3.32 -0.08 -0.07
C VAL A 113 -4.12 -0.19 1.22
N HIS A 114 -3.52 -0.03 2.39
CA HIS A 114 -4.28 0.08 3.64
C HIS A 114 -5.24 1.27 3.66
N LEU A 115 -4.82 2.42 3.10
CA LEU A 115 -5.75 3.54 2.96
C LEU A 115 -6.92 3.21 2.03
N ILE A 116 -6.67 2.51 0.92
CA ILE A 116 -7.71 2.08 -0.04
C ILE A 116 -8.69 1.12 0.64
N ASP A 117 -8.16 0.12 1.35
CA ASP A 117 -8.94 -0.85 2.12
C ASP A 117 -9.86 -0.11 3.11
N LYS A 118 -9.30 0.85 3.86
CA LYS A 118 -10.02 1.66 4.85
C LYS A 118 -11.04 2.66 4.29
N MET A 119 -11.19 2.81 2.97
CA MET A 119 -12.05 3.86 2.41
C MET A 119 -13.54 3.63 2.64
N ASP A 120 -13.98 2.39 2.82
CA ASP A 120 -15.37 2.07 3.20
C ASP A 120 -15.63 2.13 4.72
N GLY A 121 -14.59 2.43 5.50
CA GLY A 121 -14.63 2.53 6.95
C GLY A 121 -14.18 1.27 7.69
N THR A 122 -13.87 0.19 6.97
CA THR A 122 -13.34 -1.07 7.51
C THR A 122 -11.94 -1.35 7.00
N LEU A 123 -11.09 -1.93 7.83
CA LEU A 123 -9.74 -2.35 7.43
C LEU A 123 -9.67 -3.87 7.62
N ASP A 124 -10.07 -4.61 6.59
CA ASP A 124 -10.24 -6.07 6.63
C ASP A 124 -9.67 -6.81 5.41
N GLY A 125 -8.97 -6.11 4.51
CA GLY A 125 -8.40 -6.64 3.28
C GLY A 125 -9.39 -6.72 2.12
N VAL A 126 -10.62 -6.20 2.27
CA VAL A 126 -11.65 -6.20 1.24
C VAL A 126 -11.99 -4.75 0.83
N PRO A 127 -11.45 -4.24 -0.29
CA PRO A 127 -11.73 -2.87 -0.71
C PRO A 127 -13.11 -2.78 -1.39
N GLU A 128 -14.22 -2.71 -0.63
CA GLU A 128 -15.58 -2.81 -1.19
C GLU A 128 -15.94 -1.67 -2.16
N LEU A 129 -15.30 -0.51 -2.04
CA LEU A 129 -15.44 0.57 -3.04
C LEU A 129 -14.87 0.19 -4.41
N LEU A 130 -13.85 -0.67 -4.41
CA LEU A 130 -13.12 -1.10 -5.62
C LEU A 130 -13.53 -2.49 -6.10
N LEU A 131 -14.10 -3.33 -5.25
CA LEU A 131 -14.52 -4.67 -5.59
C LEU A 131 -16.05 -4.77 -5.69
N GLU A 132 -16.57 -5.19 -6.85
CA GLU A 132 -18.01 -5.45 -6.97
C GLU A 132 -18.47 -6.51 -5.97
N ARG A 133 -19.58 -6.24 -5.27
CA ARG A 133 -20.13 -7.11 -4.20
C ARG A 133 -20.23 -8.60 -4.55
N LYS A 134 -20.49 -8.94 -5.82
CA LYS A 134 -20.59 -10.34 -6.29
C LYS A 134 -19.26 -11.11 -6.19
N TYR A 135 -18.12 -10.42 -6.13
CA TYR A 135 -16.79 -11.01 -6.05
C TYR A 135 -16.20 -11.00 -4.64
N VAL A 136 -16.84 -10.36 -3.66
CA VAL A 136 -16.34 -10.25 -2.27
C VAL A 136 -16.11 -11.62 -1.63
N ALA A 137 -17.08 -12.52 -1.71
CA ALA A 137 -16.94 -13.86 -1.14
C ALA A 137 -15.79 -14.66 -1.79
N GLN A 138 -15.63 -14.54 -3.12
CA GLN A 138 -14.53 -15.17 -3.85
C GLN A 138 -13.17 -14.58 -3.40
N TRP A 139 -13.10 -13.27 -3.21
CA TRP A 139 -11.90 -12.60 -2.75
C TRP A 139 -11.48 -13.02 -1.35
N GLN A 140 -12.41 -13.02 -0.40
CA GLN A 140 -12.15 -13.44 0.98
C GLN A 140 -11.66 -14.88 1.06
N GLN A 141 -12.30 -15.79 0.31
CA GLN A 141 -11.85 -17.17 0.23
C GLN A 141 -10.43 -17.27 -0.33
N LEU A 142 -10.13 -16.51 -1.40
CA LEU A 142 -8.82 -16.52 -2.03
C LEU A 142 -7.73 -15.99 -1.09
N LEU A 143 -7.99 -14.91 -0.34
CA LEU A 143 -7.08 -14.40 0.70
C LEU A 143 -6.82 -15.46 1.78
N GLU A 144 -7.86 -16.15 2.26
CA GLU A 144 -7.71 -17.20 3.26
C GLU A 144 -6.87 -18.38 2.74
N GLU A 145 -7.13 -18.83 1.51
CA GLU A 145 -6.36 -19.88 0.85
C GLU A 145 -4.88 -19.49 0.68
N THR A 146 -4.62 -18.25 0.24
CA THR A 146 -3.27 -17.70 0.10
C THR A 146 -2.54 -17.67 1.44
N MET A 147 -3.14 -17.08 2.48
CA MET A 147 -2.53 -17.06 3.81
C MET A 147 -2.26 -18.48 4.34
N ASN A 148 -3.16 -19.43 4.11
CA ASN A 148 -2.97 -20.82 4.52
C ASN A 148 -1.84 -21.50 3.72
N SER A 149 -1.68 -21.21 2.43
CA SER A 149 -0.55 -21.69 1.62
C SER A 149 0.79 -21.14 2.14
N ILE A 150 0.84 -19.84 2.47
CA ILE A 150 2.02 -19.20 3.06
C ILE A 150 2.36 -19.84 4.41
N ARG A 151 1.37 -20.05 5.30
CA ARG A 151 1.58 -20.72 6.61
C ARG A 151 2.14 -22.13 6.50
N ARG A 152 1.84 -22.85 5.41
CA ARG A 152 2.39 -24.18 5.14
C ARG A 152 3.79 -24.15 4.50
N GLY A 153 4.24 -22.99 4.04
CA GLY A 153 5.49 -22.85 3.27
C GLY A 153 5.35 -23.23 1.79
N ASP A 154 4.11 -23.28 1.27
CA ASP A 154 3.83 -23.67 -0.12
C ASP A 154 3.85 -22.47 -1.09
N SER A 155 4.11 -21.26 -0.60
CA SER A 155 4.11 -20.01 -1.37
C SER A 155 5.39 -19.22 -1.14
N GLU A 156 5.85 -18.55 -2.20
CA GLU A 156 7.00 -17.64 -2.19
C GLU A 156 6.65 -16.20 -1.77
N ILE A 157 5.37 -15.92 -1.52
CA ILE A 157 4.91 -14.63 -0.99
C ILE A 157 5.45 -14.47 0.44
N ASP A 158 5.85 -13.24 0.79
CA ASP A 158 6.42 -12.94 2.11
C ASP A 158 5.55 -13.51 3.25
N PRO A 159 6.11 -14.27 4.20
CA PRO A 159 5.40 -14.82 5.35
C PRO A 159 4.59 -13.78 6.14
N TYR A 160 5.00 -12.51 6.11
CA TYR A 160 4.30 -11.40 6.72
C TYR A 160 2.85 -11.27 6.22
N ALA A 161 2.58 -11.58 4.95
CA ALA A 161 1.23 -11.59 4.38
C ALA A 161 0.28 -12.53 5.12
N ALA A 162 0.77 -13.59 5.77
CA ALA A 162 -0.06 -14.50 6.55
C ALA A 162 -0.46 -13.97 7.94
N THR A 163 -0.04 -12.76 8.31
CA THR A 163 -0.35 -12.14 9.62
C THR A 163 -1.83 -11.82 9.74
N SER A 164 -2.44 -11.24 8.69
CA SER A 164 -3.86 -10.92 8.64
C SER A 164 -4.34 -10.76 7.19
N PRO A 165 -5.66 -10.81 6.90
CA PRO A 165 -6.18 -10.50 5.57
C PRO A 165 -5.78 -9.11 5.04
N VAL A 166 -5.65 -8.13 5.94
CA VAL A 166 -5.24 -6.76 5.64
C VAL A 166 -3.81 -6.73 5.11
N GLU A 167 -2.89 -7.39 5.82
CA GLU A 167 -1.48 -7.51 5.39
C GLU A 167 -1.39 -8.36 4.12
N CYS A 168 -2.18 -9.43 4.02
CA CYS A 168 -2.20 -10.27 2.83
C CYS A 168 -2.57 -9.46 1.60
N PHE A 169 -3.61 -8.62 1.68
CA PHE A 169 -4.03 -7.77 0.57
C PHE A 169 -2.97 -6.74 0.18
N ALA A 170 -2.33 -6.10 1.17
CA ALA A 170 -1.28 -5.12 0.90
C ALA A 170 -0.06 -5.77 0.22
N VAL A 171 0.45 -6.87 0.77
CA VAL A 171 1.64 -7.57 0.24
C VAL A 171 1.40 -8.11 -1.17
N ILE A 172 0.30 -8.81 -1.44
CA ILE A 172 0.05 -9.32 -2.81
C ILE A 172 -0.15 -8.18 -3.81
N THR A 173 -0.59 -7.01 -3.35
CA THR A 173 -0.72 -5.81 -4.19
C THR A 173 0.66 -5.21 -4.51
N GLU A 174 1.61 -5.21 -3.56
CA GLU A 174 3.01 -4.86 -3.84
C GLU A 174 3.58 -5.76 -4.94
N TYR A 175 3.45 -7.09 -4.79
CA TYR A 175 3.92 -8.05 -5.80
C TYR A 175 3.29 -7.80 -7.17
N PHE A 176 1.99 -7.49 -7.21
CA PHE A 176 1.25 -7.22 -8.44
C PHE A 176 1.74 -5.97 -9.17
N PHE A 177 2.10 -4.89 -8.45
CA PHE A 177 2.57 -3.66 -9.08
C PHE A 177 4.08 -3.63 -9.34
N GLU A 178 4.89 -4.29 -8.51
CA GLU A 178 6.35 -4.36 -8.68
C GLU A 178 6.75 -5.33 -9.80
N GLN A 179 6.19 -6.55 -9.82
CA GLN A 179 6.53 -7.58 -10.81
C GLN A 179 5.27 -8.23 -11.42
N PRO A 180 4.42 -7.48 -12.15
CA PRO A 180 3.12 -7.95 -12.63
C PRO A 180 3.18 -9.23 -13.47
N ASP A 181 4.19 -9.38 -14.32
CA ASP A 181 4.31 -10.54 -15.20
C ASP A 181 4.71 -11.81 -14.44
N VAL A 182 5.63 -11.70 -13.47
CA VAL A 182 6.04 -12.80 -12.59
C VAL A 182 4.87 -13.20 -11.69
N PHE A 183 4.22 -12.22 -11.07
CA PHE A 183 3.07 -12.45 -10.20
C PHE A 183 1.92 -13.13 -10.95
N ARG A 184 1.58 -12.67 -12.18
CA ARG A 184 0.53 -13.30 -12.99
C ARG A 184 0.88 -14.73 -13.39
N ALA A 185 2.15 -15.02 -13.68
CA ALA A 185 2.60 -16.36 -14.03
C ALA A 185 2.47 -17.35 -12.87
N ASN A 186 2.79 -16.93 -11.65
CA ASN A 186 2.75 -17.80 -10.46
C ASN A 186 1.37 -17.82 -9.78
N HIS A 187 0.63 -16.71 -9.80
CA HIS A 187 -0.59 -16.48 -9.01
C HIS A 187 -1.76 -15.98 -9.87
N LEU A 188 -2.11 -16.73 -10.91
CA LEU A 188 -3.10 -16.30 -11.92
C LEU A 188 -4.44 -15.84 -11.32
N GLN A 189 -4.97 -16.56 -10.33
CA GLN A 189 -6.26 -16.22 -9.72
C GLN A 189 -6.18 -14.90 -8.92
N LEU A 190 -5.09 -14.69 -8.16
CA LEU A 190 -4.86 -13.43 -7.45
C LEU A 190 -4.73 -12.27 -8.45
N ALA A 191 -3.93 -12.45 -9.51
CA ALA A 191 -3.75 -11.43 -10.54
C ALA A 191 -5.09 -11.05 -11.21
N GLN A 192 -5.95 -12.01 -11.52
CA GLN A 192 -7.27 -11.74 -12.09
C GLN A 192 -8.18 -10.94 -11.13
N MET A 193 -8.11 -11.23 -9.83
CA MET A 193 -8.88 -10.49 -8.83
C MET A 193 -8.33 -9.07 -8.63
N LEU A 194 -7.01 -8.89 -8.56
CA LEU A 194 -6.38 -7.58 -8.47
C LEU A 194 -6.63 -6.73 -9.73
N GLU A 195 -6.66 -7.34 -10.91
CA GLU A 195 -7.06 -6.65 -12.16
C GLU A 195 -8.50 -6.13 -12.09
N ARG A 196 -9.43 -6.90 -11.49
CA ARG A 196 -10.82 -6.47 -11.27
C ARG A 196 -10.90 -5.31 -10.28
N ILE A 197 -10.08 -5.34 -9.24
CA ILE A 197 -10.02 -4.30 -8.20
C ILE A 197 -9.46 -2.99 -8.80
N PHE A 198 -8.28 -3.06 -9.43
CA PHE A 198 -7.48 -1.88 -9.74
C PHE A 198 -7.53 -1.42 -11.21
N ILE A 199 -7.68 -2.32 -12.18
CA ILE A 199 -7.46 -1.98 -13.60
C ILE A 199 -8.77 -1.65 -14.35
N ARG A 200 -9.95 -2.06 -13.84
CA ARG A 200 -11.31 -1.73 -14.35
C ARG A 200 -11.33 -1.18 -15.78
N LYS A 201 -11.25 -2.09 -16.77
CA LYS A 201 -11.31 -1.75 -18.21
C LYS A 201 -12.71 -1.34 -18.65
#